data_AF-A0A1A8Q089-F1
#
_entry.id   AF-A0A1A8Q089-F1
#
_cell.length_a   1.000
_cell.length_b   1.000
_cell.length_c   1.000
_cell.angle_alpha   90.00
_cell.angle_beta   90.00
_cell.angle_gamma   90.00
#
_symmetry.space_group_name_H-M   'P 1'
#
loop_
_entity.id
_entity.type
_entity.pdbx_description
1 polymer ?
#
loop_
_entity_poly.entity_id
_entity_poly.type
_entity_poly.pdbx_seq_one_letter_code
_entity_poly.pdbx_strand_id
1 'polypeptide(L)'
;MLLWTGWCCSSPGLQGQKSGSFHNRQQHVISYRGNMAMAISAARFCLQAERTVFSLSPGLRRSVSMPARARFISTSTASNFQFRLDEHTAHSSLDLFKKDTGIIYRMMGLDPTQVQDNPKRFREWAVVFGDSKISSGRHYWEVTVKKSQEFRLGVAEAQMSRDECVGTNSSSWVFGYAQRKWFAMTNSKVVPVTLVGKPDRVGILLDFEAGVLGLVNVERPCVIHALRAQFKAPLCPAFGLWDGELLTHSGLEEPEGLK
;
A
#
# COMPACT_ATOMS: atom_id res chain seq x y z
N MET A 1 -30.62 -68.45 20.63
CA MET A 1 -30.06 -67.49 19.65
C MET A 1 -28.77 -66.95 20.28
N LEU A 2 -27.65 -67.53 19.84
CA LEU A 2 -26.21 -67.30 20.13
C LEU A 2 -25.90 -66.09 21.06
N LEU A 3 -25.40 -66.18 22.30
CA LEU A 3 -24.31 -66.95 22.94
C LEU A 3 -22.93 -66.79 22.28
N TRP A 4 -22.05 -66.06 22.98
CA TRP A 4 -20.59 -66.07 22.83
C TRP A 4 -19.99 -67.28 23.58
N THR A 5 -19.15 -68.04 22.90
CA THR A 5 -18.05 -68.87 23.41
C THR A 5 -16.89 -68.60 22.43
N GLY A 6 -15.60 -68.58 22.73
CA GLY A 6 -14.79 -68.94 23.88
C GLY A 6 -13.39 -69.24 23.32
N TRP A 7 -12.35 -68.59 23.87
CA TRP A 7 -10.98 -69.07 24.12
C TRP A 7 -10.27 -70.00 23.11
N CYS A 8 -9.07 -69.62 22.61
CA CYS A 8 -7.76 -70.02 23.17
C CYS A 8 -6.56 -69.80 22.21
N CYS A 9 -5.46 -69.28 22.79
CA CYS A 9 -4.02 -69.57 22.59
C CYS A 9 -3.41 -69.50 21.16
N SER A 10 -2.27 -68.85 20.90
CA SER A 10 -1.00 -68.95 21.64
C SER A 10 -0.01 -67.83 21.21
N SER A 11 0.79 -67.31 22.13
CA SER A 11 2.14 -66.78 21.87
C SER A 11 3.17 -67.87 22.22
N PRO A 12 4.44 -67.81 21.77
CA PRO A 12 5.44 -67.11 22.61
C PRO A 12 6.68 -66.50 21.88
N GLY A 13 7.33 -65.56 22.59
CA GLY A 13 8.78 -65.26 22.50
C GLY A 13 9.18 -64.20 21.46
N LEU A 14 10.12 -63.28 21.69
CA LEU A 14 11.14 -63.13 22.74
C LEU A 14 11.64 -61.67 22.75
N GLN A 15 12.16 -61.26 23.90
CA GLN A 15 12.72 -59.95 24.24
C GLN A 15 13.95 -59.57 23.41
N GLY A 16 14.19 -58.27 23.27
CA GLY A 16 15.43 -57.73 22.71
C GLY A 16 15.58 -56.22 22.90
N GLN A 17 15.73 -55.77 24.14
CA GLN A 17 16.30 -54.46 24.47
C GLN A 17 17.78 -54.44 24.05
N LYS A 18 18.22 -53.46 23.25
CA LYS A 18 19.54 -52.83 23.43
C LYS A 18 19.50 -51.34 23.08
N SER A 19 20.04 -50.61 24.03
CA SER A 19 20.34 -49.18 24.12
C SER A 19 21.30 -48.66 23.05
N GLY A 20 21.04 -47.45 22.57
CA GLY A 20 22.01 -46.58 21.90
C GLY A 20 21.67 -45.12 22.21
N SER A 21 22.45 -44.51 23.09
CA SER A 21 22.34 -43.12 23.55
C SER A 21 23.13 -42.16 22.65
N PHE A 22 22.80 -40.87 22.77
CA PHE A 22 23.43 -39.65 22.21
C PHE A 22 23.02 -39.32 20.76
N HIS A 23 22.47 -38.14 20.44
CA HIS A 23 22.78 -36.82 20.96
C HIS A 23 21.53 -35.91 20.96
N ASN A 24 21.29 -35.27 22.10
CA ASN A 24 20.24 -34.30 22.35
C ASN A 24 20.59 -32.98 21.64
N ARG A 25 19.72 -32.49 20.74
CA ARG A 25 19.76 -31.10 20.30
C ARG A 25 18.35 -30.52 20.43
N GLN A 26 18.15 -29.80 21.53
CA GLN A 26 16.99 -28.98 21.81
C GLN A 26 16.68 -28.10 20.59
N GLN A 27 15.54 -28.34 19.94
CA GLN A 27 14.90 -27.30 19.15
C GLN A 27 14.10 -26.45 20.13
N HIS A 28 14.62 -25.26 20.43
CA HIS A 28 13.84 -24.23 21.08
C HIS A 28 12.68 -23.86 20.14
N VAL A 29 11.49 -24.31 20.50
CA VAL A 29 10.22 -23.83 19.95
C VAL A 29 10.07 -22.38 20.38
N ILE A 30 10.39 -21.44 19.50
CA ILE A 30 10.06 -20.03 19.70
C ILE A 30 8.55 -19.91 19.45
N SER A 31 7.81 -19.90 20.56
CA SER A 31 6.38 -19.60 20.59
C SER A 31 6.16 -18.14 20.19
N TYR A 32 5.71 -17.90 18.96
CA TYR A 32 5.13 -16.60 18.61
C TYR A 32 3.70 -16.55 19.16
N ARG A 33 3.58 -16.22 20.45
CA ARG A 33 2.36 -15.63 21.00
C ARG A 33 2.25 -14.20 20.48
N GLY A 34 1.68 -14.05 19.28
CA GLY A 34 1.21 -12.75 18.81
C GLY A 34 0.00 -12.32 19.63
N ASN A 35 0.17 -11.26 20.42
CA ASN A 35 -0.89 -10.66 21.23
C ASN A 35 -2.06 -10.20 20.34
N MET A 36 -3.24 -10.73 20.63
CA MET A 36 -4.54 -10.24 20.19
C MET A 36 -4.99 -9.15 21.17
N ALA A 37 -5.15 -7.90 20.70
CA ALA A 37 -5.87 -6.74 21.31
C ALA A 37 -5.18 -5.46 20.81
N MET A 38 -5.80 -4.36 20.39
CA MET A 38 -7.17 -3.86 20.27
C MET A 38 -7.08 -2.66 19.30
N ALA A 39 -8.11 -2.38 18.52
CA ALA A 39 -8.37 -1.03 18.04
C ALA A 39 -9.78 -0.63 18.50
N ILE A 40 -9.85 -0.12 19.73
CA ILE A 40 -11.02 0.54 20.31
C ILE A 40 -11.26 1.85 19.55
N SER A 41 -12.53 2.02 19.14
CA SER A 41 -13.30 3.28 19.06
C SER A 41 -12.55 4.58 19.35
N ALA A 42 -12.45 5.44 18.34
CA ALA A 42 -12.27 6.88 18.55
C ALA A 42 -13.51 7.60 18.01
N ALA A 43 -14.53 7.68 18.84
CA ALA A 43 -15.67 8.55 18.66
C ALA A 43 -15.43 9.88 19.38
N ARG A 44 -15.86 10.97 18.71
CA ARG A 44 -16.11 12.33 19.18
C ARG A 44 -14.87 13.17 19.49
N PHE A 45 -14.67 14.26 18.73
CA PHE A 45 -14.49 15.58 19.32
C PHE A 45 -15.02 16.67 18.39
N CYS A 46 -15.71 17.62 19.01
CA CYS A 46 -16.53 18.67 18.42
C CYS A 46 -15.74 19.83 17.81
N LEU A 47 -16.44 20.47 16.88
CA LEU A 47 -16.23 21.78 16.26
C LEU A 47 -15.77 22.87 17.24
N GLN A 48 -14.75 23.63 16.85
CA GLN A 48 -14.77 25.08 16.98
C GLN A 48 -14.11 25.71 15.74
N ALA A 49 -14.88 26.54 15.04
CA ALA A 49 -14.42 27.42 13.99
C ALA A 49 -14.55 28.84 14.53
N GLU A 50 -13.46 29.60 14.52
CA GLU A 50 -13.53 31.04 14.65
C GLU A 50 -12.96 31.70 13.39
N ARG A 51 -13.85 32.46 12.76
CA ARG A 51 -13.58 33.36 11.64
C ARG A 51 -12.94 34.62 12.21
N THR A 52 -11.90 35.14 11.56
CA THR A 52 -11.58 36.57 11.65
C THR A 52 -11.46 37.12 10.25
N VAL A 53 -12.35 38.05 9.93
CA VAL A 53 -12.41 38.82 8.69
C VAL A 53 -11.59 40.08 8.90
N PHE A 54 -10.65 40.37 8.01
CA PHE A 54 -10.09 41.71 7.85
C PHE A 54 -10.32 42.19 6.41
N SER A 55 -11.12 43.25 6.31
CA SER A 55 -11.21 44.19 5.18
C SER A 55 -10.06 45.22 5.33
N LEU A 56 -9.57 46.02 4.38
CA LEU A 56 -10.08 46.84 3.28
C LEU A 56 -8.86 47.16 2.37
N SER A 57 -8.95 47.11 1.03
CA SER A 57 -9.08 48.27 0.12
C SER A 57 -7.83 48.57 -0.75
N PRO A 58 -8.00 49.26 -1.91
CA PRO A 58 -7.23 49.00 -3.12
C PRO A 58 -6.18 50.08 -3.43
N GLY A 59 -5.10 49.67 -4.11
CA GLY A 59 -4.05 50.57 -4.55
C GLY A 59 -3.40 50.15 -5.86
N LEU A 60 -3.80 50.85 -6.91
CA LEU A 60 -3.00 51.30 -8.07
C LEU A 60 -2.34 50.28 -9.03
N ARG A 61 -2.87 50.28 -10.26
CA ARG A 61 -2.30 49.67 -11.47
C ARG A 61 -0.90 50.21 -11.78
N ARG A 62 0.03 49.30 -12.09
CA ARG A 62 1.13 49.56 -13.04
C ARG A 62 1.21 48.39 -14.02
N SER A 63 0.93 48.68 -15.28
CA SER A 63 1.11 47.74 -16.40
C SER A 63 2.59 47.65 -16.73
N VAL A 64 3.16 46.44 -16.64
CA VAL A 64 4.49 46.13 -17.19
C VAL A 64 4.26 45.13 -18.31
N SER A 65 4.55 45.55 -19.55
CA SER A 65 4.52 44.70 -20.73
C SER A 65 5.71 43.74 -20.70
N MET A 66 5.43 42.45 -20.61
CA MET A 66 6.44 41.39 -20.72
C MET A 66 6.67 41.05 -22.20
N PRO A 67 7.92 40.95 -22.67
CA PRO A 67 8.19 40.48 -24.03
C PRO A 67 7.86 38.99 -24.13
N ALA A 68 7.06 38.63 -25.13
CA ALA A 68 6.82 37.25 -25.51
C ALA A 68 8.13 36.61 -25.94
N ARG A 69 8.57 35.55 -25.26
CA ARG A 69 9.67 34.73 -25.75
C ARG A 69 9.44 33.24 -25.49
N ALA A 70 9.39 32.54 -26.62
CA ALA A 70 9.62 31.12 -26.84
C ALA A 70 8.81 30.15 -25.97
N ARG A 71 7.67 29.71 -26.51
CA ARG A 71 7.16 28.37 -26.24
C ARG A 71 8.20 27.37 -26.72
N PHE A 72 9.01 26.84 -25.82
CA PHE A 72 9.58 25.53 -26.06
C PHE A 72 8.41 24.55 -25.99
N ILE A 73 7.87 24.18 -27.17
CA ILE A 73 7.15 22.92 -27.27
C ILE A 73 8.24 21.88 -27.05
N SER A 74 8.42 21.47 -25.80
CA SER A 74 9.13 20.23 -25.50
C SER A 74 8.18 19.14 -25.98
N THR A 75 8.34 18.74 -27.25
CA THR A 75 7.87 17.45 -27.72
C THR A 75 8.71 16.39 -27.02
N SER A 76 8.49 16.23 -25.71
CA SER A 76 8.86 15.04 -25.00
C SER A 76 8.05 13.94 -25.66
N THR A 77 8.71 13.07 -26.42
CA THR A 77 8.19 11.74 -26.73
C THR A 77 7.76 11.14 -25.40
N ALA A 78 6.45 11.10 -25.14
CA ALA A 78 5.90 10.72 -23.85
C ALA A 78 6.24 9.25 -23.58
N SER A 79 7.37 9.00 -22.93
CA SER A 79 7.64 7.70 -22.35
C SER A 79 6.69 7.56 -21.17
N ASN A 80 5.60 6.82 -21.36
CA ASN A 80 4.66 6.56 -20.29
C ASN A 80 5.40 5.89 -19.12
N PHE A 81 5.15 6.38 -17.91
CA PHE A 81 5.82 5.91 -16.71
C PHE A 81 5.49 4.44 -16.43
N GLN A 82 6.49 3.58 -16.51
CA GLN A 82 6.36 2.15 -16.26
C GLN A 82 7.13 1.75 -15.00
N PHE A 83 6.53 0.88 -14.20
CA PHE A 83 7.13 0.29 -13.01
C PHE A 83 6.55 -1.10 -12.76
N ARG A 84 7.30 -1.88 -11.98
CA ARG A 84 6.89 -3.12 -11.33
C ARG A 84 6.98 -2.96 -9.82
N LEU A 85 6.48 -3.95 -9.09
CA LEU A 85 6.54 -4.02 -7.64
C LEU A 85 7.91 -4.58 -7.24
N ASP A 86 8.57 -3.93 -6.29
CA ASP A 86 9.89 -4.34 -5.81
C ASP A 86 9.76 -5.38 -4.68
N GLU A 87 10.02 -6.64 -5.01
CA GLU A 87 10.02 -7.78 -4.07
C GLU A 87 10.91 -7.54 -2.85
N HIS A 88 11.99 -6.77 -3.00
CA HIS A 88 12.92 -6.44 -1.90
C HIS A 88 12.27 -5.54 -0.85
N THR A 89 11.21 -4.82 -1.22
CA THR A 89 10.47 -3.97 -0.29
C THR A 89 9.26 -4.68 0.30
N ALA A 90 8.70 -5.66 -0.41
CA ALA A 90 7.43 -6.30 -0.05
C ALA A 90 7.48 -6.96 1.34
N HIS A 91 6.50 -6.68 2.19
CA HIS A 91 6.34 -7.43 3.44
C HIS A 91 6.14 -8.93 3.18
N SER A 92 6.54 -9.78 4.12
CA SER A 92 6.42 -11.25 3.99
C SER A 92 4.99 -11.74 3.82
N SER A 93 3.98 -10.96 4.20
CA SER A 93 2.56 -11.27 3.96
C SER A 93 2.08 -10.97 2.55
N LEU A 94 2.94 -10.45 1.66
CA LEU A 94 2.59 -10.08 0.30
C LEU A 94 3.37 -10.93 -0.71
N ASP A 95 2.64 -11.66 -1.54
CA ASP A 95 3.20 -12.37 -2.67
C ASP A 95 3.00 -11.57 -3.95
N LEU A 96 4.08 -11.46 -4.72
CA LEU A 96 4.04 -10.83 -6.04
C LEU A 96 3.63 -11.85 -7.10
N PHE A 97 2.84 -11.42 -8.08
CA PHE A 97 2.42 -12.26 -9.19
C PHE A 97 2.28 -11.44 -10.49
N LYS A 98 2.04 -12.13 -11.61
CA LYS A 98 1.92 -11.53 -12.95
C LYS A 98 3.13 -10.66 -13.30
N LYS A 99 4.34 -11.22 -13.20
CA LYS A 99 5.60 -10.51 -13.48
C LYS A 99 5.72 -9.22 -12.65
N ASP A 100 5.44 -9.34 -11.36
CA ASP A 100 5.60 -8.28 -10.37
C ASP A 100 4.71 -7.06 -10.63
N THR A 101 3.51 -7.29 -11.15
CA THR A 101 2.50 -6.22 -11.33
C THR A 101 1.29 -6.41 -10.42
N GLY A 102 1.14 -7.59 -9.79
CA GLY A 102 0.10 -7.85 -8.83
C GLY A 102 0.69 -8.24 -7.47
N ILE A 103 -0.06 -7.94 -6.42
CA ILE A 103 0.18 -8.44 -5.06
C ILE A 103 -1.05 -9.12 -4.51
N ILE A 104 -0.86 -10.22 -3.79
CA ILE A 104 -1.91 -10.94 -3.07
C ILE A 104 -1.53 -11.05 -1.60
N TYR A 105 -2.49 -10.77 -0.72
CA TYR A 105 -2.29 -10.89 0.72
C TYR A 105 -2.40 -12.35 1.16
N ARG A 106 -1.38 -12.83 1.89
CA ARG A 106 -1.35 -14.14 2.53
C ARG A 106 -1.37 -13.98 4.04
N MET A 107 -2.42 -14.50 4.68
CA MET A 107 -2.61 -14.40 6.13
C MET A 107 -1.48 -15.05 6.94
N MET A 108 -0.93 -16.18 6.47
CA MET A 108 0.22 -16.84 7.11
C MET A 108 1.57 -16.24 6.68
N GLY A 109 1.56 -15.38 5.67
CA GLY A 109 2.74 -14.89 4.98
C GLY A 109 3.59 -15.97 4.31
N LEU A 110 4.75 -15.52 3.81
CA LEU A 110 5.81 -16.35 3.27
C LEU A 110 6.53 -17.08 4.41
N ASP A 111 7.02 -18.27 4.09
CA ASP A 111 7.88 -19.04 5.00
C ASP A 111 9.10 -18.18 5.39
N PRO A 112 9.35 -17.93 6.69
CA PRO A 112 10.49 -17.15 7.15
C PRO A 112 11.85 -17.65 6.63
N THR A 113 11.98 -18.94 6.32
CA THR A 113 13.21 -19.51 5.73
C THR A 113 13.44 -19.07 4.28
N GLN A 114 12.38 -18.65 3.58
CA GLN A 114 12.42 -18.14 2.22
C GLN A 114 12.60 -16.62 2.17
N VAL A 115 12.43 -15.93 3.31
CA VAL A 115 12.55 -14.48 3.40
C VAL A 115 13.94 -14.11 3.91
N GLN A 116 14.82 -13.70 2.99
CA GLN A 116 16.12 -13.15 3.36
C GLN A 116 15.94 -11.85 4.17
N ASP A 117 16.75 -11.68 5.23
CA ASP A 117 16.80 -10.42 5.96
C ASP A 117 17.34 -9.33 5.04
N ASN A 118 16.54 -8.28 4.86
CA ASN A 118 16.80 -7.19 3.95
C ASN A 118 16.30 -5.89 4.57
N PRO A 119 17.16 -4.90 4.82
CA PRO A 119 16.77 -3.65 5.45
C PRO A 119 15.81 -2.80 4.60
N LYS A 120 15.63 -3.12 3.31
CA LYS A 120 14.64 -2.45 2.45
C LYS A 120 13.22 -3.00 2.64
N ARG A 121 13.07 -4.17 3.25
CA ARG A 121 11.79 -4.88 3.39
C ARG A 121 10.96 -4.24 4.50
N PHE A 122 9.68 -4.02 4.25
CA PHE A 122 8.73 -3.70 5.31
C PHE A 122 8.58 -4.90 6.25
N ARG A 123 8.66 -4.66 7.57
CA ARG A 123 8.66 -5.73 8.59
C ARG A 123 7.37 -5.84 9.38
N GLU A 124 6.73 -4.71 9.64
CA GLU A 124 5.54 -4.64 10.50
C GLU A 124 4.24 -4.49 9.69
N TRP A 125 4.32 -3.90 8.50
CA TRP A 125 3.15 -3.52 7.71
C TRP A 125 3.17 -4.19 6.35
N ALA A 126 2.03 -4.72 5.93
CA ALA A 126 1.80 -5.34 4.63
C ALA A 126 1.87 -4.30 3.49
N VAL A 127 3.08 -3.80 3.22
CA VAL A 127 3.39 -2.71 2.30
C VAL A 127 4.44 -3.18 1.28
N VAL A 128 4.36 -2.62 0.07
CA VAL A 128 5.32 -2.81 -1.01
C VAL A 128 5.43 -1.53 -1.84
N PHE A 129 6.62 -1.25 -2.36
CA PHE A 129 6.90 -0.12 -3.25
C PHE A 129 7.07 -0.58 -4.70
N GLY A 130 6.92 0.36 -5.63
CA GLY A 130 7.37 0.21 -7.00
C GLY A 130 8.90 0.29 -7.13
N ASP A 131 9.45 -0.33 -8.18
CA ASP A 131 10.89 -0.37 -8.49
C ASP A 131 11.42 0.92 -9.12
N SER A 132 10.53 1.79 -9.63
CA SER A 132 10.87 3.07 -10.23
C SER A 132 10.71 4.25 -9.25
N LYS A 133 11.62 5.22 -9.37
CA LYS A 133 11.60 6.48 -8.61
C LYS A 133 11.16 7.64 -9.49
N ILE A 134 10.33 8.52 -8.94
CA ILE A 134 9.81 9.72 -9.59
C ILE A 134 10.41 10.93 -8.90
N SER A 135 11.10 11.79 -9.65
CA SER A 135 11.71 13.02 -9.10
C SER A 135 11.29 14.29 -9.85
N SER A 136 10.42 14.15 -10.86
CA SER A 136 9.92 15.22 -11.72
C SER A 136 8.82 14.69 -12.61
N GLY A 137 8.00 15.57 -13.16
CA GLY A 137 6.99 15.30 -14.17
C GLY A 137 5.65 14.86 -13.62
N ARG A 138 4.75 14.62 -14.56
CA ARG A 138 3.39 14.15 -14.33
C ARG A 138 3.26 12.69 -14.77
N HIS A 139 2.76 11.84 -13.88
CA HIS A 139 2.73 10.39 -14.05
C HIS A 139 1.36 9.85 -13.71
N TYR A 140 0.91 8.86 -14.48
CA TYR A 140 -0.38 8.21 -14.30
C TYR A 140 -0.22 6.70 -14.29
N TRP A 141 -0.96 6.04 -13.40
CA TRP A 141 -1.12 4.59 -13.39
C TRP A 141 -2.48 4.22 -12.81
N GLU A 142 -2.92 3.01 -13.08
CA GLU A 142 -4.18 2.48 -12.55
C GLU A 142 -3.96 1.30 -11.64
N VAL A 143 -4.91 1.05 -10.74
CA VAL A 143 -4.90 -0.11 -9.85
C VAL A 143 -6.27 -0.77 -9.89
N THR A 144 -6.30 -2.05 -10.25
CA THR A 144 -7.49 -2.89 -10.07
C THR A 144 -7.56 -3.33 -8.61
N VAL A 145 -8.66 -2.97 -7.95
CA VAL A 145 -8.92 -3.15 -6.52
C VAL A 145 -10.13 -4.06 -6.24
N LYS A 146 -10.71 -4.64 -7.31
CA LYS A 146 -11.95 -5.43 -7.28
C LYS A 146 -11.99 -6.46 -6.14
N LYS A 147 -10.90 -7.19 -5.92
CA LYS A 147 -10.84 -8.32 -5.00
C LYS A 147 -10.37 -7.98 -3.58
N SER A 148 -10.22 -6.71 -3.22
CA SER A 148 -9.81 -6.26 -1.88
C SER A 148 -10.84 -5.29 -1.29
N GLN A 149 -11.01 -5.30 0.03
CA GLN A 149 -11.84 -4.37 0.82
C GLN A 149 -11.01 -3.56 1.83
N GLU A 150 -9.71 -3.81 1.93
CA GLU A 150 -8.80 -3.08 2.81
C GLU A 150 -7.42 -2.87 2.16
N PHE A 151 -7.19 -1.64 1.68
CA PHE A 151 -5.96 -1.27 0.98
C PHE A 151 -5.63 0.22 1.10
N ARG A 152 -4.38 0.57 0.76
CA ARG A 152 -3.88 1.94 0.58
C ARG A 152 -3.08 2.05 -0.71
N LEU A 153 -3.29 3.09 -1.49
CA LEU A 153 -2.65 3.33 -2.79
C LEU A 153 -2.14 4.76 -2.86
N GLY A 154 -0.92 4.96 -3.34
CA GLY A 154 -0.43 6.31 -3.60
C GLY A 154 1.07 6.32 -3.78
N VAL A 155 1.74 7.25 -3.10
CA VAL A 155 3.19 7.44 -3.18
C VAL A 155 3.81 7.65 -1.81
N ALA A 156 5.08 7.28 -1.70
CA ALA A 156 5.91 7.54 -0.54
C ALA A 156 7.31 7.95 -0.98
N GLU A 157 8.01 8.71 -0.15
CA GLU A 157 9.43 8.97 -0.39
C GLU A 157 10.21 7.65 -0.38
N ALA A 158 11.17 7.51 -1.28
CA ALA A 158 11.93 6.27 -1.45
C ALA A 158 12.69 5.84 -0.18
N GLN A 159 12.96 6.78 0.73
CA GLN A 159 13.66 6.57 2.00
C GLN A 159 12.73 6.51 3.22
N MET A 160 11.41 6.42 3.01
CA MET A 160 10.45 6.20 4.09
C MET A 160 10.87 4.99 4.96
N SER A 161 10.69 5.13 6.28
CA SER A 161 10.96 4.06 7.25
C SER A 161 10.21 2.77 6.88
N ARG A 162 10.89 1.63 7.06
CA ARG A 162 10.33 0.29 6.79
C ARG A 162 9.53 -0.30 7.95
N ASP A 163 9.49 0.42 9.07
CA ASP A 163 8.72 0.07 10.27
C ASP A 163 7.38 0.83 10.33
N GLU A 164 7.14 1.76 9.41
CA GLU A 164 5.93 2.58 9.35
C GLU A 164 5.00 2.18 8.22
N CYS A 165 3.71 2.49 8.38
CA CYS A 165 2.69 2.25 7.37
C CYS A 165 2.51 3.47 6.46
N VAL A 166 2.24 3.25 5.18
CA VAL A 166 1.95 4.34 4.25
C VAL A 166 0.71 5.13 4.70
N GLY A 167 0.82 6.46 4.71
CA GLY A 167 -0.19 7.40 5.19
C GLY A 167 -0.07 7.78 6.68
N THR A 168 0.75 7.09 7.49
CA THR A 168 0.92 7.40 8.93
C THR A 168 2.09 8.34 9.24
N ASN A 169 2.91 8.68 8.25
CA ASN A 169 4.06 9.57 8.40
C ASN A 169 4.03 10.75 7.42
N SER A 170 4.96 11.69 7.58
CA SER A 170 5.07 12.88 6.74
C SER A 170 5.68 12.62 5.35
N SER A 171 6.18 11.41 5.10
CA SER A 171 6.86 11.02 3.87
C SER A 171 6.00 10.11 2.98
N SER A 172 4.67 10.09 3.18
CA SER A 172 3.75 9.31 2.36
C SER A 172 2.38 9.96 2.23
N TRP A 173 1.79 9.76 1.05
CA TRP A 173 0.51 10.32 0.62
C TRP A 173 -0.27 9.23 -0.09
N VAL A 174 -1.38 8.81 0.50
CA VAL A 174 -2.15 7.68 -0.02
C VAL A 174 -3.66 7.89 0.09
N PHE A 175 -4.39 7.21 -0.77
CA PHE A 175 -5.82 6.98 -0.66
C PHE A 175 -6.05 5.60 -0.08
N GLY A 176 -6.85 5.50 0.97
CA GLY A 176 -7.23 4.25 1.61
C GLY A 176 -8.69 3.90 1.34
N TYR A 177 -8.99 2.61 1.28
CA TYR A 177 -10.35 2.10 1.35
C TYR A 177 -10.44 1.07 2.47
N ALA A 178 -11.35 1.29 3.41
CA ALA A 178 -11.63 0.38 4.51
C ALA A 178 -13.05 0.62 5.01
N GLN A 179 -13.70 -0.41 5.57
CA GLN A 179 -15.06 -0.30 6.13
C GLN A 179 -16.06 0.36 5.16
N ARG A 180 -15.93 0.06 3.86
CA ARG A 180 -16.75 0.61 2.78
C ARG A 180 -16.67 2.12 2.59
N LYS A 181 -15.56 2.74 3.00
CA LYS A 181 -15.32 4.19 2.91
C LYS A 181 -13.94 4.46 2.32
N TRP A 182 -13.86 5.58 1.60
CA TRP A 182 -12.60 6.11 1.08
C TRP A 182 -12.02 7.18 2.02
N PHE A 183 -10.70 7.24 2.07
CA PHE A 183 -9.94 8.16 2.89
C PHE A 183 -8.74 8.70 2.12
N ALA A 184 -8.38 9.95 2.34
CA ALA A 184 -7.10 10.54 1.98
C ALA A 184 -6.23 10.62 3.24
N MET A 185 -5.00 10.14 3.16
CA MET A 185 -4.14 9.90 4.33
C MET A 185 -2.74 10.45 4.12
N THR A 186 -2.25 11.22 5.09
CA THR A 186 -0.85 11.68 5.18
C THR A 186 -0.56 12.20 6.59
N ASN A 187 0.65 11.97 7.09
CA ASN A 187 1.09 12.42 8.41
C ASN A 187 0.09 12.07 9.54
N SER A 188 -0.41 10.82 9.51
CA SER A 188 -1.45 10.32 10.43
C SER A 188 -2.79 11.08 10.39
N LYS A 189 -2.96 12.05 9.50
CA LYS A 189 -4.24 12.70 9.23
C LYS A 189 -5.05 11.84 8.27
N VAL A 190 -6.32 11.63 8.61
CA VAL A 190 -7.27 10.84 7.81
C VAL A 190 -8.46 11.71 7.47
N VAL A 191 -8.68 11.94 6.18
CA VAL A 191 -9.77 12.78 5.68
C VAL A 191 -10.72 11.90 4.86
N PRO A 192 -12.02 11.80 5.20
CA PRO A 192 -12.98 11.06 4.38
C PRO A 192 -13.07 11.62 2.96
N VAL A 193 -13.11 10.74 1.97
CA VAL A 193 -13.31 11.10 0.57
C VAL A 193 -14.72 10.74 0.15
N THR A 194 -15.45 11.72 -0.38
CA THR A 194 -16.82 11.53 -0.87
C THR A 194 -16.79 10.81 -2.22
N LEU A 195 -16.67 9.49 -2.17
CA LEU A 195 -16.82 8.61 -3.33
C LEU A 195 -17.82 7.51 -2.99
N VAL A 196 -18.85 7.37 -3.82
CA VAL A 196 -19.90 6.37 -3.62
C VAL A 196 -19.40 5.00 -4.08
N GLY A 197 -19.37 4.04 -3.17
CA GLY A 197 -18.99 2.66 -3.44
C GLY A 197 -17.48 2.45 -3.66
N LYS A 198 -17.14 1.29 -4.20
CA LYS A 198 -15.76 0.94 -4.59
C LYS A 198 -15.75 0.53 -6.06
N PRO A 199 -15.19 1.36 -6.96
CA PRO A 199 -14.99 0.95 -8.34
C PRO A 199 -14.01 -0.23 -8.40
N ASP A 200 -14.13 -1.06 -9.44
CA ASP A 200 -13.22 -2.20 -9.65
C ASP A 200 -11.78 -1.76 -9.94
N ARG A 201 -11.63 -0.52 -10.45
CA ARG A 201 -10.37 0.09 -10.84
C ARG A 201 -10.37 1.59 -10.53
N VAL A 202 -9.24 2.09 -10.05
CA VAL A 202 -8.99 3.52 -9.82
C VAL A 202 -7.70 3.96 -10.48
N GLY A 203 -7.63 5.23 -10.87
CA GLY A 203 -6.40 5.86 -11.36
C GLY A 203 -5.71 6.63 -10.24
N ILE A 204 -4.40 6.72 -10.33
CA ILE A 204 -3.55 7.57 -9.50
C ILE A 204 -2.80 8.51 -10.44
N LEU A 205 -2.95 9.81 -10.19
CA LEU A 205 -2.28 10.87 -10.93
C LEU A 205 -1.30 11.57 -9.99
N LEU A 206 -0.03 11.57 -10.32
CA LEU A 206 0.99 12.34 -9.62
C LEU A 206 1.44 13.49 -10.51
N ASP A 207 1.37 14.71 -10.00
CA ASP A 207 2.05 15.88 -10.57
C ASP A 207 3.11 16.33 -9.56
N PHE A 208 4.38 16.01 -9.86
CA PHE A 208 5.47 16.20 -8.92
C PHE A 208 5.72 17.69 -8.67
N GLU A 209 5.80 18.50 -9.72
CA GLU A 209 6.08 19.93 -9.65
C GLU A 209 4.90 20.72 -9.06
N ALA A 210 3.66 20.35 -9.38
CA ALA A 210 2.48 21.00 -8.80
C ALA A 210 2.21 20.56 -7.35
N GLY A 211 2.88 19.49 -6.89
CA GLY A 211 2.70 18.98 -5.55
C GLY A 211 1.34 18.32 -5.33
N VAL A 212 0.83 17.59 -6.33
CA VAL A 212 -0.52 17.02 -6.33
C VAL A 212 -0.47 15.51 -6.50
N LEU A 213 -1.22 14.79 -5.65
CA LEU A 213 -1.56 13.38 -5.84
C LEU A 213 -3.09 13.24 -5.94
N GLY A 214 -3.60 12.88 -7.11
CA GLY A 214 -5.01 12.73 -7.42
C GLY A 214 -5.48 11.27 -7.40
N LEU A 215 -6.66 11.05 -6.84
CA LEU A 215 -7.46 9.83 -7.02
C LEU A 215 -8.38 10.05 -8.22
N VAL A 216 -8.32 9.18 -9.22
CA VAL A 216 -9.03 9.34 -10.50
C VAL A 216 -10.09 8.26 -10.66
N ASN A 217 -11.26 8.66 -11.13
CA ASN A 217 -12.28 7.73 -11.62
C ASN A 217 -11.93 7.33 -13.06
N VAL A 218 -11.68 6.03 -13.29
CA VAL A 218 -11.29 5.52 -14.62
C VAL A 218 -12.48 5.44 -15.58
N GLU A 219 -13.68 5.12 -15.07
CA GLU A 219 -14.89 5.00 -15.90
C GLU A 219 -15.41 6.35 -16.39
N ARG A 220 -15.23 7.38 -15.55
CA ARG A 220 -15.53 8.77 -15.88
C ARG A 220 -14.28 9.58 -15.56
N PRO A 221 -13.36 9.75 -16.53
CA PRO A 221 -12.06 10.40 -16.31
C PRO A 221 -12.17 11.77 -15.63
N CYS A 222 -12.11 11.75 -14.30
CA CYS A 222 -12.15 12.95 -13.46
C CYS A 222 -11.40 12.69 -12.16
N VAL A 223 -10.79 13.75 -11.62
CA VAL A 223 -10.16 13.70 -10.31
C VAL A 223 -11.26 13.72 -9.24
N ILE A 224 -11.36 12.64 -8.47
CA ILE A 224 -12.30 12.48 -7.36
C ILE A 224 -11.84 13.29 -6.14
N HIS A 225 -10.54 13.22 -5.85
CA HIS A 225 -9.92 13.89 -4.71
C HIS A 225 -8.45 14.12 -4.98
N ALA A 226 -7.86 15.12 -4.32
CA ALA A 226 -6.45 15.42 -4.44
C ALA A 226 -5.81 15.70 -3.08
N LEU A 227 -4.68 15.06 -2.82
CA LEU A 227 -3.75 15.42 -1.76
C LEU A 227 -2.76 16.46 -2.31
N ARG A 228 -2.43 17.46 -1.49
CA ARG A 228 -1.46 18.51 -1.85
C ARG A 228 -0.29 18.52 -0.87
N ALA A 229 0.93 18.50 -1.39
CA ALA A 229 2.16 18.55 -0.62
C ALA A 229 3.33 19.05 -1.48
N GLN A 230 4.37 19.59 -0.83
CA GLN A 230 5.61 19.89 -1.53
C GLN A 230 6.50 18.63 -1.55
N PHE A 231 6.62 18.00 -2.71
CA PHE A 231 7.50 16.85 -2.87
C PHE A 231 8.95 17.33 -3.03
N LYS A 232 9.82 16.92 -2.11
CA LYS A 232 11.24 17.32 -2.07
C LYS A 232 12.20 16.16 -2.30
N ALA A 233 11.74 14.94 -2.08
CA ALA A 233 12.50 13.73 -2.25
C ALA A 233 11.92 12.87 -3.39
N PRO A 234 12.72 11.99 -4.01
CA PRO A 234 12.23 11.01 -4.97
C PRO A 234 11.12 10.15 -4.36
N LEU A 235 10.02 9.99 -5.08
CA LEU A 235 8.86 9.22 -4.68
C LEU A 235 8.84 7.85 -5.38
N CYS A 236 8.29 6.86 -4.72
CA CYS A 236 7.94 5.56 -5.30
C CYS A 236 6.41 5.38 -5.25
N PRO A 237 5.79 4.73 -6.25
CA PRO A 237 4.47 4.14 -6.08
C PRO A 237 4.47 3.25 -4.83
N ALA A 238 3.44 3.37 -4.00
CA ALA A 238 3.39 2.69 -2.71
C ALA A 238 2.00 2.09 -2.46
N PHE A 239 1.99 0.84 -2.00
CA PHE A 239 0.78 0.04 -1.86
C PHE A 239 0.77 -0.68 -0.51
N GLY A 240 -0.32 -0.54 0.23
CA GLY A 240 -0.63 -1.36 1.41
C GLY A 240 -1.83 -2.24 1.11
N LEU A 241 -1.78 -3.51 1.54
CA LEU A 241 -2.83 -4.49 1.27
C LEU A 241 -3.03 -5.45 2.45
N TRP A 242 -4.28 -5.57 2.93
CA TRP A 242 -4.61 -6.41 4.09
C TRP A 242 -5.63 -7.52 3.78
N ASP A 243 -6.18 -7.55 2.56
CA ASP A 243 -7.01 -8.64 2.06
C ASP A 243 -6.94 -8.78 0.54
N GLY A 244 -7.25 -9.96 0.01
CA GLY A 244 -7.43 -10.15 -1.43
C GLY A 244 -6.18 -9.85 -2.27
N GLU A 245 -6.37 -9.17 -3.40
CA GLU A 245 -5.30 -8.83 -4.35
C GLU A 245 -5.46 -7.42 -4.93
N LEU A 246 -4.34 -6.84 -5.36
CA LEU A 246 -4.24 -5.67 -6.22
C LEU A 246 -3.49 -6.01 -7.51
N LEU A 247 -3.81 -5.30 -8.59
CA LEU A 247 -3.09 -5.37 -9.86
C LEU A 247 -2.83 -3.96 -10.39
N THR A 248 -1.56 -3.59 -10.54
CA THR A 248 -1.12 -2.30 -11.07
C THR A 248 -1.03 -2.31 -12.59
N HIS A 249 -1.41 -1.20 -13.22
CA HIS A 249 -1.35 -0.97 -14.66
C HIS A 249 -0.58 0.34 -14.90
N SER A 250 0.69 0.23 -15.29
CA SER A 250 1.59 1.35 -15.58
C SER A 250 1.91 1.39 -17.09
N GLY A 251 2.63 2.41 -17.54
CA GLY A 251 2.88 2.63 -18.97
C GLY A 251 1.65 3.11 -19.75
N LEU A 252 0.61 3.57 -19.04
CA LEU A 252 -0.61 4.12 -19.62
C LEU A 252 -0.42 5.60 -19.96
N GLU A 253 -1.11 6.05 -21.00
CA GLU A 253 -1.29 7.48 -21.23
C GLU A 253 -2.27 8.05 -20.20
N GLU A 254 -2.05 9.31 -19.84
CA GLU A 254 -2.98 10.01 -18.98
C GLU A 254 -4.30 10.28 -19.73
N PRO A 255 -5.47 9.97 -19.14
CA PRO A 255 -6.75 10.31 -19.73
C PRO A 255 -6.90 11.81 -20.02
N GLU A 256 -7.42 12.15 -21.20
CA GLU A 256 -7.72 13.54 -21.52
C GLU A 256 -8.76 14.14 -20.56
N GLY A 257 -8.57 15.40 -20.17
CA GLY A 257 -9.56 16.13 -19.38
C GLY A 257 -9.45 15.97 -17.86
N LEU A 258 -8.41 15.31 -17.34
CA LEU A 258 -8.09 15.32 -15.90
C LEU A 258 -7.61 16.72 -15.47
N LYS A 259 -8.57 17.55 -15.04
CA LYS A 259 -8.36 18.88 -14.43
C LYS A 259 -8.49 18.82 -12.92
#